data_AF-A0A0H5A7P7-F1
#
_entry.id   AF-A0A0H5A7P7-F1
#
_cell.length_a   1.000
_cell.length_b   1.000
_cell.length_c   1.000
_cell.angle_alpha   90.00
_cell.angle_beta   90.00
_cell.angle_gamma   90.00
#
_symmetry.space_group_name_H-M   'P 1'
#
loop_
_entity.id
_entity.type
_entity.pdbx_description
1 polymer ?
#
loop_
_entity_poly.entity_id
_entity_poly.type
_entity_poly.pdbx_seq_one_letter_code
_entity_poly.pdbx_strand_id
1 'polypeptide(L)'
;MSTSLSVINPLEGELLLSAVLGADDMCSMNFAREECYKLSAILLGKVIPAMGGYSNELACDIARHLEQIQTFSGNFCWRHRHLGASFGVVGKRPGIDVEVRP
;
A
#
# COMPACT_ATOMS: atom_id res chain seq x y z
N MET A 1 -21.51 -40.79 -14.99
CA MET A 1 -21.39 -39.36 -15.33
C MET A 1 -20.01 -38.90 -14.88
N SER A 2 -19.15 -38.48 -15.81
CA SER A 2 -17.77 -38.09 -15.53
C SER A 2 -17.71 -36.57 -15.36
N THR A 3 -17.41 -36.10 -14.16
CA THR A 3 -17.15 -34.68 -13.88
C THR A 3 -15.71 -34.37 -14.26
N SER A 4 -15.51 -33.78 -15.43
CA SER A 4 -14.22 -33.22 -15.83
C SER A 4 -13.94 -31.96 -15.01
N LEU A 5 -12.96 -32.01 -14.12
CA LEU A 5 -12.35 -30.82 -13.51
C LEU A 5 -11.66 -30.03 -14.63
N SER A 6 -12.11 -28.81 -14.90
CA SER A 6 -11.42 -27.89 -15.80
C SER A 6 -10.02 -27.63 -15.24
N VAL A 7 -9.00 -28.00 -16.02
CA VAL A 7 -7.60 -27.69 -15.72
C VAL A 7 -7.51 -26.18 -15.51
N ILE A 8 -7.16 -25.77 -14.29
CA ILE A 8 -6.84 -24.39 -13.96
C ILE A 8 -5.65 -24.05 -14.84
N ASN A 9 -5.81 -23.11 -15.79
CA ASN A 9 -4.69 -22.59 -16.56
C ASN A 9 -3.56 -22.23 -15.58
N PRO A 10 -2.31 -22.65 -15.81
CA PRO A 10 -1.22 -22.26 -14.92
C PRO A 10 -1.18 -20.74 -14.88
N LEU A 11 -1.37 -20.18 -13.69
CA LEU A 11 -1.24 -18.75 -13.47
C LEU A 11 0.22 -18.41 -13.74
N GLU A 12 0.51 -17.86 -14.92
CA GLU A 12 1.87 -17.53 -15.35
C GLU A 12 2.36 -16.34 -14.50
N GLY A 13 3.13 -16.63 -13.47
CA GLY A 13 3.75 -15.61 -12.63
C GLY A 13 5.05 -15.11 -13.28
N GLU A 14 5.22 -13.80 -13.35
CA GLU A 14 6.49 -13.18 -13.74
C GLU A 14 7.34 -12.92 -12.49
N LEU A 15 8.60 -13.37 -12.51
CA LEU A 15 9.58 -12.98 -11.49
C LEU A 15 9.94 -11.51 -11.67
N LEU A 16 9.59 -10.69 -10.70
CA LEU A 16 10.02 -9.29 -10.66
C LEU A 16 11.52 -9.18 -10.37
N LEU A 17 12.11 -8.07 -10.81
CA LEU A 17 13.51 -7.74 -10.53
C LEU A 17 13.81 -7.80 -9.03
N SER A 18 14.95 -8.39 -8.70
CA SER A 18 15.45 -8.38 -7.32
C SER A 18 15.73 -6.94 -6.88
N ALA A 19 15.28 -6.61 -5.68
CA ALA A 19 15.57 -5.35 -5.02
C ALA A 19 16.48 -5.60 -3.82
N VAL A 20 17.56 -4.84 -3.73
CA VAL A 20 18.46 -4.88 -2.58
C VAL A 20 18.21 -3.63 -1.75
N LEU A 21 17.76 -3.82 -0.52
CA LEU A 21 17.58 -2.73 0.43
C LEU A 21 18.85 -2.56 1.24
N GLY A 22 19.45 -1.36 1.17
CA GLY A 22 20.56 -0.99 2.03
C GLY A 22 20.12 -0.87 3.49
N ALA A 23 21.08 -0.93 4.42
CA ALA A 23 20.79 -0.75 5.84
C ALA A 23 20.15 0.63 6.13
N ASP A 24 20.59 1.68 5.43
CA ASP A 24 20.06 3.04 5.58
C ASP A 24 18.62 3.15 5.07
N ASP A 25 18.31 2.51 3.94
CA ASP A 25 16.95 2.45 3.41
C ASP A 25 16.03 1.70 4.39
N MET A 26 16.48 0.55 4.92
CA MET A 26 15.74 -0.21 5.93
C MET A 26 15.50 0.58 7.21
N CYS A 27 16.52 1.31 7.69
CA CYS A 27 16.42 2.17 8.87
C CYS A 27 15.38 3.28 8.64
N SER A 28 15.46 3.95 7.49
CA SER A 28 14.52 5.01 7.09
C SER A 28 13.07 4.48 6.98
N MET A 29 12.90 3.29 6.41
CA MET A 29 11.59 2.63 6.31
C MET A 29 11.00 2.30 7.68
N ASN A 30 11.81 1.78 8.60
CA ASN A 30 11.38 1.47 9.96
C ASN A 30 10.97 2.72 10.72
N PHE A 31 11.77 3.78 10.62
CA PHE A 31 11.45 5.07 11.21
C PHE A 31 10.14 5.64 10.65
N ALA A 32 9.95 5.62 9.34
CA ALA A 32 8.71 6.08 8.69
C ALA A 32 7.48 5.29 9.17
N ARG A 33 7.62 3.97 9.35
CA ARG A 33 6.55 3.11 9.89
C ARG A 33 6.21 3.48 11.32
N GLU A 34 7.21 3.70 12.15
CA GLU A 34 7.03 4.09 13.54
C GLU A 34 6.30 5.44 13.66
N GLU A 35 6.74 6.45 12.90
CA GLU A 35 6.11 7.77 12.90
C GLU A 35 4.68 7.73 12.34
N CYS A 36 4.43 6.94 11.28
CA CYS A 36 3.08 6.78 10.75
C CYS A 36 2.16 6.05 11.76
N TYR A 37 2.69 5.08 12.51
CA TYR A 37 1.93 4.42 13.58
C TYR A 37 1.54 5.40 14.68
N LYS A 38 2.49 6.23 15.14
CA LYS A 38 2.23 7.29 16.14
C LYS A 38 1.17 8.27 15.64
N LEU A 39 1.28 8.72 14.38
CA LEU A 39 0.30 9.61 13.76
C LEU A 39 -1.08 8.95 13.67
N SER A 40 -1.14 7.69 13.23
CA SER A 40 -2.38 6.92 13.12
C SER A 40 -3.06 6.77 14.48
N ALA A 41 -2.30 6.51 15.54
CA ALA A 41 -2.84 6.41 16.90
C ALA A 41 -3.47 7.73 17.37
N ILE A 42 -2.86 8.88 17.03
CA ILE A 42 -3.42 10.20 17.35
C ILE A 42 -4.70 10.44 16.54
N LEU A 43 -4.65 10.22 15.23
CA LEU A 43 -5.78 10.53 14.35
C LEU A 43 -6.98 9.63 14.61
N LEU A 44 -6.78 8.31 14.64
CA LEU A 44 -7.84 7.34 14.84
C LEU A 44 -8.34 7.32 16.29
N GLY A 45 -7.43 7.48 17.26
CA GLY A 45 -7.76 7.38 18.69
C GLY A 45 -8.28 8.66 19.32
N LYS A 46 -7.93 9.84 18.78
CA LYS A 46 -8.30 11.13 19.39
C LYS A 46 -9.07 12.03 18.44
N VAL A 47 -8.55 12.25 17.23
CA VAL A 47 -9.12 13.24 16.30
C VAL A 47 -10.46 12.79 15.73
N ILE A 48 -10.54 11.58 15.17
CA ILE A 48 -11.78 11.03 14.61
C ILE A 48 -12.91 11.01 15.65
N PRO A 49 -12.70 10.52 16.89
CA PRO A 49 -13.72 10.60 17.93
C PRO A 49 -14.16 12.04 18.24
N ALA A 50 -13.23 13.00 18.32
CA ALA A 50 -13.55 14.40 18.58
C ALA A 50 -14.35 15.06 17.44
N MET A 51 -14.27 14.53 16.23
CA MET A 51 -15.03 14.97 15.06
C MET A 51 -16.45 14.38 14.98
N GLY A 52 -16.86 13.57 15.96
CA GLY A 52 -18.13 12.84 15.97
C GLY A 52 -18.04 11.42 15.41
N GLY A 53 -16.84 10.87 15.24
CA GLY A 53 -16.62 9.52 14.71
C GLY A 53 -16.89 9.42 13.20
N TYR A 54 -17.15 8.20 12.74
CA TYR A 54 -17.31 7.87 11.31
C TYR A 54 -18.62 8.32 10.67
N SER A 55 -19.52 8.99 11.42
CA SER A 55 -20.64 9.72 10.79
C SER A 55 -20.18 11.01 10.13
N ASN A 56 -18.97 11.49 10.43
CA ASN A 56 -18.35 12.63 9.77
C ASN A 56 -17.58 12.16 8.52
N GLU A 57 -17.95 12.68 7.35
CA GLU A 57 -17.31 12.33 6.07
C GLU A 57 -15.80 12.57 6.08
N LEU A 58 -15.35 13.68 6.68
CA LEU A 58 -13.92 14.00 6.78
C LEU A 58 -13.18 12.98 7.66
N ALA A 59 -13.84 12.42 8.69
CA ALA A 59 -13.23 11.38 9.51
C ALA A 59 -13.04 10.07 8.71
N CYS A 60 -14.00 9.73 7.86
CA CYS A 60 -13.88 8.60 6.93
C CYS A 60 -12.73 8.82 5.93
N ASP A 61 -12.61 10.03 5.39
CA ASP A 61 -11.52 10.38 4.48
C ASP A 61 -10.15 10.29 5.14
N ILE A 62 -10.01 10.77 6.38
CA ILE A 62 -8.76 10.64 7.14
C ILE A 62 -8.38 9.17 7.30
N ALA A 63 -9.31 8.33 7.74
CA ALA A 63 -9.05 6.90 7.92
C ALA A 63 -8.67 6.21 6.59
N ARG A 64 -9.40 6.52 5.51
CA ARG A 64 -9.12 6.03 4.16
C ARG A 64 -7.72 6.46 3.68
N HIS A 65 -7.33 7.71 3.90
CA HIS A 65 -6.01 8.19 3.50
C HIS A 65 -4.87 7.54 4.30
N LEU A 66 -5.05 7.27 5.60
CA LEU A 66 -4.06 6.52 6.39
C LEU A 66 -3.84 5.10 5.85
N GLU A 67 -4.92 4.41 5.48
CA GLU A 67 -4.86 3.08 4.88
C GLU A 67 -4.17 3.10 3.51
N GLN A 68 -4.51 4.10 2.68
CA GLN A 68 -3.89 4.29 1.37
C GLN A 68 -2.39 4.56 1.47
N ILE A 69 -1.94 5.36 2.44
CA ILE A 69 -0.50 5.61 2.65
C ILE A 69 0.23 4.31 2.95
N GLN A 70 -0.26 3.47 3.85
CA GLN A 70 0.40 2.22 4.21
C GLN A 70 0.41 1.23 3.04
N THR A 71 -0.74 1.07 2.38
CA THR A 71 -0.91 0.16 1.25
C THR A 71 -0.06 0.57 0.05
N PHE A 72 -0.15 1.83 -0.37
CA PHE A 72 0.46 2.28 -1.62
C PHE A 72 1.93 2.67 -1.51
N SER A 73 2.41 2.95 -0.30
CA SER A 73 3.85 3.09 -0.06
C SER A 73 4.59 1.75 -0.07
N GLY A 74 3.88 0.61 -0.12
CA GLY A 74 4.49 -0.71 0.01
C GLY A 74 5.15 -0.86 1.38
N ASN A 75 4.43 -0.50 2.46
CA ASN A 75 4.98 -0.49 3.81
C ASN A 75 6.23 0.41 3.94
N PHE A 76 6.14 1.61 3.35
CA PHE A 76 7.20 2.62 3.23
C PHE A 76 8.37 2.25 2.31
N CYS A 77 8.29 1.12 1.61
CA CYS A 77 9.27 0.70 0.61
C CYS A 77 9.02 1.35 -0.76
N TRP A 78 8.74 2.65 -0.84
CA TRP A 78 8.16 3.27 -2.06
C TRP A 78 8.98 3.05 -3.34
N ARG A 79 10.33 3.06 -3.24
CA ARG A 79 11.25 2.77 -4.36
C ARG A 79 11.10 1.35 -4.89
N HIS A 80 10.70 0.42 -4.02
CA HIS A 80 10.46 -0.98 -4.34
C HIS A 80 9.05 -1.43 -3.97
N ARG A 81 8.06 -0.53 -4.10
CA ARG A 81 6.65 -0.80 -3.77
C ARG A 81 6.07 -2.02 -4.50
N HIS A 82 6.71 -2.42 -5.60
CA HIS A 82 6.39 -3.63 -6.36
C HIS A 82 6.73 -4.93 -5.62
N LEU A 83 7.58 -4.91 -4.59
CA LEU A 83 7.93 -6.10 -3.79
C LEU A 83 6.80 -6.54 -2.85
N GLY A 84 5.87 -5.63 -2.52
CA GLY A 84 4.75 -5.90 -1.60
C GLY A 84 3.36 -5.73 -2.23
N ALA A 85 3.28 -5.29 -3.48
CA ALA A 85 2.02 -5.14 -4.20
C ALA A 85 1.68 -6.46 -4.91
N SER A 86 0.52 -7.04 -4.59
CA SER A 86 -0.08 -8.10 -5.42
C SER A 86 -0.15 -7.64 -6.87
N PHE A 87 0.18 -8.52 -7.81
CA PHE A 87 0.13 -8.28 -9.26
C PHE A 87 -1.12 -7.48 -9.66
N GLY A 88 -0.92 -6.22 -10.05
CA GLY A 88 -1.98 -5.26 -10.31
C GLY A 88 -1.44 -3.82 -10.24
N VAL A 89 -1.63 -3.06 -11.31
CA VAL A 89 -1.07 -1.70 -11.46
C VAL A 89 -1.73 -0.72 -10.49
N VAL A 90 -1.19 -0.63 -9.28
CA VAL A 90 -1.52 0.48 -8.39
C VAL A 90 -0.91 1.75 -8.97
N GLY A 91 -1.73 2.74 -9.28
CA GLY A 91 -1.27 4.08 -9.67
C GLY A 91 -1.33 4.42 -11.15
N LYS A 92 -1.61 3.49 -12.08
CA LYS A 92 -1.94 3.88 -13.47
C LYS A 92 -3.29 4.59 -13.53
N ARG A 93 -3.30 5.86 -13.13
CA ARG A 93 -4.34 6.84 -13.38
C ARG A 93 -3.95 7.51 -14.69
N PRO A 94 -4.71 7.30 -15.79
CA PRO A 94 -4.43 7.98 -17.04
C PRO A 94 -4.30 9.49 -16.80
N GLY A 95 -3.14 10.07 -17.14
CA GLY A 95 -2.90 11.53 -17.08
C GLY A 95 -2.29 12.09 -15.79
N ILE A 96 -1.95 11.29 -14.78
CA ILE A 96 -1.36 11.80 -13.52
C ILE A 96 0.09 11.36 -13.33
N ASP A 97 0.40 10.10 -13.64
CA ASP A 97 1.69 9.52 -13.35
C ASP A 97 2.56 9.61 -14.63
N VAL A 98 3.56 10.50 -14.63
CA VAL A 98 4.54 10.65 -15.72
C VAL A 98 5.45 9.41 -15.75
N GLU A 99 5.68 8.83 -16.92
CA GLU A 99 6.69 7.79 -17.12
C GLU A 99 8.07 8.32 -16.70
N VAL A 100 8.55 7.91 -15.53
CA VAL A 100 9.96 8.05 -15.19
C VAL A 100 10.70 6.96 -15.95
N ARG A 101 11.30 7.32 -17.09
CA ARG A 101 12.25 6.46 -17.81
C ARG A 101 13.49 6.21 -16.95
N PRO A 102 14.17 5.07 -17.14
CA PRO A 102 15.24 4.60 -16.27
C PRO A 102 16.47 5.51 -16.25
#